data_AF-A0A518K7J3-F1
#
_entry.id   AF-A0A518K7J3-F1
#
_cell.length_a   1.000
_cell.length_b   1.000
_cell.length_c   1.000
_cell.angle_alpha   90.00
_cell.angle_beta   90.00
_cell.angle_gamma   90.00
#
_symmetry.space_group_name_H-M   'P 1'
#
loop_
_entity.id
_entity.type
_entity.pdbx_description
1 polymer ?
#
loop_
_entity_poly.entity_id
_entity_poly.type
_entity_poly.pdbx_seq_one_letter_code
_entity_poly.pdbx_strand_id
1 'polypeptide(L)'
;MDAMDRFKREVDRRLSKATEREGDEKTQLALEMAVLAARHEEYDVLASKLIEKTLLPRVLALASRFENAEVQHVEGRCLVSCRFRHSARFPATVELQMGVTPDERIEKVVVYYDLSILPIFMKFQKHDQVIWDLDDVDEEAFTSWVESHLVSFLETYLRIEEVDQYQQGSLCTDPVCGMRIRKSAAAATANYDGATFYFCVEGCRDTFVSDPKRYVDTR
;
A
#
# COMPACT_ATOMS: atom_id res chain seq x y z
N MET A 1 64.59 35.73 -26.77
CA MET A 1 63.60 34.69 -26.44
C MET A 1 62.55 35.34 -25.57
N ASP A 2 61.38 35.59 -26.16
CA ASP A 2 60.44 36.64 -25.80
C ASP A 2 59.61 36.30 -24.55
N ALA A 3 59.28 37.30 -23.73
CA ALA A 3 58.45 37.14 -22.53
C ALA A 3 57.06 36.56 -22.87
N MET A 4 56.57 36.87 -24.07
CA MET A 4 55.32 36.36 -24.63
C MET A 4 55.35 34.84 -24.86
N ASP A 5 56.47 34.28 -25.32
CA ASP A 5 56.63 32.83 -25.54
C ASP A 5 56.70 32.04 -24.23
N ARG A 6 57.15 32.68 -23.15
CA ARG A 6 57.13 32.09 -21.81
C ARG A 6 55.71 32.04 -21.25
N PHE A 7 54.94 33.11 -21.43
CA PHE A 7 53.55 33.17 -20.99
C PHE A 7 52.66 32.18 -21.74
N LYS A 8 52.76 32.11 -23.08
CA LYS A 8 52.00 31.13 -23.89
C LYS A 8 52.23 29.70 -23.43
N ARG A 9 53.49 29.30 -23.21
CA ARG A 9 53.84 27.96 -22.69
C ARG A 9 53.25 27.67 -21.31
N GLU A 10 53.18 28.67 -20.43
CA GLU A 10 52.58 28.50 -19.11
C GLU A 10 51.05 28.39 -19.17
N VAL A 11 50.40 29.15 -20.06
CA VAL A 11 48.96 29.04 -20.33
C VAL A 11 48.64 27.66 -20.92
N ASP A 12 49.36 27.22 -21.94
CA ASP A 12 49.18 25.91 -22.58
C ASP A 12 49.37 24.79 -21.56
N ARG A 13 50.40 24.86 -20.71
CA ARG A 13 50.64 23.87 -19.64
C ARG A 13 49.49 23.80 -18.64
N ARG A 14 48.88 24.93 -18.28
CA ARG A 14 47.74 24.97 -17.36
C ARG A 14 46.46 24.44 -18.01
N LEU A 15 46.25 24.75 -19.29
CA LEU A 15 45.13 24.19 -20.05
C LEU A 15 45.27 22.66 -20.20
N SER A 16 46.46 22.16 -20.58
CA SER A 16 46.71 20.71 -20.65
C SER A 16 46.47 20.01 -19.31
N LYS A 17 46.95 20.57 -18.19
CA LYS A 17 46.67 20.02 -16.85
C LYS A 17 45.20 20.05 -16.45
N ALA A 18 44.45 21.07 -16.88
CA ALA A 18 43.01 21.13 -16.64
C ALA A 18 42.27 20.07 -17.47
N THR A 19 42.66 19.89 -18.74
CA THR A 19 42.10 18.85 -19.62
C THR A 19 42.44 17.43 -19.15
N GLU A 20 43.66 17.19 -18.65
CA GLU A 20 44.05 15.91 -18.05
C GLU A 20 43.21 15.60 -16.81
N ARG A 21 43.04 16.56 -15.89
CA ARG A 21 42.18 16.40 -14.70
C ARG A 21 40.72 16.14 -15.07
N GLU A 22 40.20 16.88 -16.04
CA GLU A 22 38.83 16.70 -16.52
C GLU A 22 38.66 15.33 -17.22
N GLY A 23 39.70 14.81 -17.87
CA GLY A 23 39.74 13.47 -18.43
C GLY A 23 39.78 12.37 -17.35
N ASP A 24 40.59 12.55 -16.31
CA ASP A 24 40.68 11.65 -15.17
C ASP A 24 39.36 11.63 -14.38
N GLU A 25 38.76 12.79 -14.11
CA GLU A 25 37.45 12.93 -13.46
C GLU A 25 36.33 12.27 -14.27
N LYS A 26 36.31 12.46 -15.60
CA LYS A 26 35.33 11.79 -16.49
C LYS A 26 35.52 10.27 -16.50
N THR A 27 36.76 9.79 -16.46
CA THR A 27 37.06 8.36 -16.41
C THR A 27 36.63 7.75 -15.09
N GLN A 28 36.87 8.43 -13.98
CA GLN A 28 36.44 8.00 -12.65
C GLN A 28 34.92 7.99 -12.51
N LEU A 29 34.23 9.03 -12.99
CA LEU A 29 32.77 9.08 -13.02
C LEU A 29 32.18 7.94 -13.87
N ALA A 30 32.78 7.65 -15.04
CA ALA A 30 32.34 6.54 -15.88
C ALA A 30 32.49 5.18 -15.19
N LEU A 31 33.56 4.99 -14.41
CA LEU A 31 33.77 3.77 -13.62
C LEU A 31 32.74 3.65 -12.49
N GLU A 32 32.48 4.73 -11.75
CA GLU A 32 31.47 4.76 -10.69
C GLU A 32 30.06 4.49 -11.24
N MET A 33 29.71 5.09 -12.37
CA MET A 33 28.44 4.80 -13.06
C MET A 33 28.33 3.34 -13.50
N ALA A 34 29.42 2.72 -13.95
CA ALA A 34 29.42 1.31 -14.34
C ALA A 34 29.22 0.39 -13.12
N VAL A 35 29.84 0.71 -11.98
CA VAL A 35 29.64 -0.04 -10.72
C VAL A 35 28.20 0.09 -10.22
N LEU A 36 27.65 1.32 -10.22
CA LEU A 36 26.26 1.56 -9.83
C LEU A 36 25.28 0.85 -10.76
N ALA A 37 25.55 0.81 -12.07
CA ALA A 37 24.72 0.09 -13.02
C ALA A 37 24.69 -1.42 -12.75
N ALA A 38 25.85 -2.02 -12.45
CA ALA A 38 25.93 -3.44 -12.08
C ALA A 38 25.15 -3.73 -10.78
N ARG A 39 25.29 -2.86 -9.77
CA ARG A 39 24.52 -2.97 -8.52
C ARG A 39 23.02 -2.83 -8.74
N HIS A 40 22.59 -1.93 -9.63
CA HIS A 40 21.18 -1.79 -9.99
C HIS A 40 20.60 -3.07 -10.59
N GLU A 41 21.36 -3.75 -11.45
CA GLU A 41 20.95 -5.04 -12.03
C GLU A 41 20.82 -6.13 -10.95
N GLU A 42 21.79 -6.23 -10.02
CA GLU A 42 21.71 -7.14 -8.86
C GLU A 42 20.46 -6.86 -8.02
N TYR A 43 20.21 -5.58 -7.72
CA TYR A 43 19.04 -5.12 -6.99
C TYR A 43 17.74 -5.47 -7.72
N ASP A 44 17.63 -5.20 -9.02
CA ASP A 44 16.40 -5.43 -9.79
C ASP A 44 16.03 -6.92 -9.78
N VAL A 45 17.02 -7.81 -9.91
CA VAL A 45 16.83 -9.26 -9.85
C VAL A 45 16.34 -9.68 -8.46
N LEU A 46 16.97 -9.17 -7.39
CA LEU A 46 16.59 -9.50 -6.03
C LEU A 46 15.20 -8.96 -5.66
N ALA A 47 14.94 -7.69 -5.95
CA ALA A 47 13.69 -7.03 -5.62
C ALA A 47 12.50 -7.67 -6.38
N SER A 48 12.69 -7.99 -7.67
CA SER A 48 11.68 -8.73 -8.45
C SER A 48 11.42 -10.11 -7.83
N LYS A 49 12.47 -10.84 -7.44
CA LYS A 49 12.33 -12.13 -6.75
C LYS A 49 11.53 -12.01 -5.45
N LEU A 50 11.88 -11.07 -4.58
CA LEU A 50 11.19 -10.87 -3.28
C LEU A 50 9.71 -10.52 -3.48
N ILE A 51 9.41 -9.73 -4.51
CA ILE A 51 8.04 -9.29 -4.76
C ILE A 51 7.21 -10.41 -5.38
N GLU A 52 7.67 -10.99 -6.49
CA GLU A 52 6.90 -11.96 -7.25
C GLU A 52 6.74 -13.28 -6.51
N LYS A 53 7.78 -13.74 -5.79
CA LYS A 53 7.73 -15.02 -5.08
C LYS A 53 7.15 -14.91 -3.69
N THR A 54 7.33 -13.76 -3.04
CA THR A 54 6.91 -13.56 -1.66
C THR A 54 5.77 -12.57 -1.56
N LEU A 55 6.01 -11.26 -1.70
CA LEU A 55 5.02 -10.23 -1.38
C LEU A 55 3.69 -10.37 -2.15
N LEU A 56 3.74 -10.41 -3.48
CA LEU A 56 2.57 -10.38 -4.36
C LEU A 56 1.60 -11.55 -4.10
N PRO A 57 2.05 -12.82 -4.03
CA PRO A 57 1.16 -13.94 -3.70
C PRO A 57 0.41 -13.77 -2.36
N ARG A 58 1.06 -13.21 -1.32
CA ARG A 58 0.40 -13.02 -0.01
C ARG A 58 -0.60 -11.87 -0.05
N VAL A 59 -0.28 -10.77 -0.73
CA VAL A 59 -1.23 -9.67 -0.94
C VAL A 59 -2.43 -10.13 -1.75
N LEU A 60 -2.22 -10.90 -2.83
CA LEU A 60 -3.30 -11.51 -3.60
C LEU A 60 -4.14 -12.48 -2.77
N ALA A 61 -3.48 -13.32 -1.97
CA ALA A 61 -4.17 -14.22 -1.06
C ALA A 61 -5.08 -13.44 -0.11
N LEU A 62 -4.58 -12.39 0.54
CA LEU A 62 -5.38 -11.50 1.40
C LEU A 62 -6.53 -10.82 0.64
N ALA A 63 -6.24 -10.18 -0.49
CA ALA A 63 -7.20 -9.41 -1.26
C ALA A 63 -8.36 -10.28 -1.77
N SER A 64 -8.10 -11.54 -2.13
CA SER A 64 -9.14 -12.47 -2.61
C SER A 64 -10.24 -12.79 -1.59
N ARG A 65 -10.11 -12.38 -0.31
CA ARG A 65 -11.13 -12.54 0.73
C ARG A 65 -12.10 -11.37 0.79
N PHE A 66 -11.87 -10.32 -0.01
CA PHE A 66 -12.62 -9.08 0.02
C PHE A 66 -13.05 -8.67 -1.38
N GLU A 67 -14.36 -8.62 -1.63
CA GLU A 67 -14.92 -8.21 -2.93
C GLU A 67 -14.63 -6.75 -3.28
N ASN A 68 -14.33 -5.93 -2.27
CA ASN A 68 -14.00 -4.52 -2.44
C ASN A 68 -12.49 -4.26 -2.57
N ALA A 69 -11.65 -5.30 -2.63
CA ALA A 69 -10.21 -5.17 -2.78
C ALA A 69 -9.77 -5.23 -4.25
N GLU A 70 -8.81 -4.38 -4.62
CA GLU A 70 -8.19 -4.33 -5.94
C GLU A 70 -6.67 -4.24 -5.78
N VAL A 71 -5.96 -5.25 -6.26
CA VAL A 71 -4.51 -5.29 -6.25
C VAL A 71 -3.98 -4.68 -7.55
N GLN A 72 -3.00 -3.80 -7.42
CA GLN A 72 -2.24 -3.24 -8.53
C GLN A 72 -0.76 -3.59 -8.35
N HIS A 73 -0.21 -4.22 -9.38
CA HIS A 73 1.20 -4.50 -9.50
C HIS A 73 1.58 -4.37 -10.96
N VAL A 74 2.70 -3.71 -11.23
CA VAL A 74 3.25 -3.54 -12.58
C VAL A 74 4.59 -4.27 -12.59
N GLU A 75 4.75 -5.19 -13.54
CA GLU A 75 6.00 -5.93 -13.73
C GLU A 75 7.17 -4.96 -13.91
N GLY A 76 8.30 -5.24 -13.22
CA GLY A 76 9.45 -4.34 -13.16
C GLY A 76 9.31 -3.16 -12.19
N ARG A 77 8.14 -2.95 -11.55
CA ARG A 77 8.04 -2.06 -10.38
C ARG A 77 8.21 -2.87 -9.11
N CYS A 78 9.10 -2.39 -8.25
CA CYS A 78 9.36 -3.00 -6.97
C CYS A 78 8.29 -2.62 -5.90
N LEU A 79 7.02 -2.66 -6.28
CA LEU A 79 5.90 -2.22 -5.46
C LEU A 79 4.62 -3.03 -5.74
N VAL A 80 3.87 -3.32 -4.67
CA VAL A 80 2.52 -3.85 -4.72
C VAL A 80 1.62 -2.91 -3.93
N SER A 81 0.51 -2.48 -4.54
CA SER A 81 -0.55 -1.76 -3.84
C SER A 81 -1.85 -2.55 -3.86
N CYS A 82 -2.61 -2.45 -2.78
CA CYS A 82 -3.92 -3.05 -2.63
C CYS A 82 -4.88 -2.00 -2.09
N ARG A 83 -5.87 -1.65 -2.92
CA ARG A 83 -6.89 -0.67 -2.59
C ARG A 83 -8.18 -1.36 -2.20
N PHE A 84 -8.71 -1.03 -1.03
CA PHE A 84 -10.02 -1.45 -0.57
C PHE A 84 -10.98 -0.27 -0.72
N ARG A 85 -11.93 -0.41 -1.64
CA ARG A 85 -12.95 0.62 -1.89
C ARG A 85 -13.96 0.67 -0.75
N HIS A 86 -14.59 1.83 -0.60
CA HIS A 86 -15.77 1.95 0.25
C HIS A 86 -16.80 0.87 -0.06
N SER A 87 -17.30 0.20 0.97
CA SER A 87 -18.40 -0.77 0.89
C SER A 87 -19.39 -0.56 2.03
N ALA A 88 -20.55 -1.22 1.97
CA ALA A 88 -21.53 -1.16 3.06
C ALA A 88 -20.98 -1.69 4.39
N ARG A 89 -20.05 -2.66 4.32
CA ARG A 89 -19.38 -3.26 5.49
C ARG A 89 -18.19 -2.42 5.96
N PHE A 90 -17.42 -1.86 5.01
CA PHE A 90 -16.24 -1.05 5.28
C PHE A 90 -16.42 0.37 4.68
N PRO A 91 -16.96 1.33 5.46
CA PRO A 91 -17.24 2.68 4.98
C PRO A 91 -16.01 3.59 4.82
N ALA A 92 -14.80 3.05 5.01
CA ALA A 92 -13.54 3.76 4.74
C ALA A 92 -12.93 3.27 3.44
N THR A 93 -12.25 4.17 2.72
CA THR A 93 -11.35 3.76 1.64
C THR A 93 -9.97 3.51 2.24
N VAL A 94 -9.37 2.37 1.91
CA VAL A 94 -8.08 1.96 2.45
C VAL A 94 -7.12 1.66 1.31
N GLU A 95 -5.89 2.09 1.45
CA GLU A 95 -4.81 1.83 0.51
C GLU A 95 -3.62 1.29 1.29
N LEU A 96 -3.29 0.03 1.03
CA LEU A 96 -2.13 -0.68 1.54
C LEU A 96 -1.08 -0.71 0.43
N GLN A 97 0.13 -0.27 0.74
CA GLN A 97 1.24 -0.27 -0.20
C GLN A 97 2.46 -0.90 0.47
N MET A 98 3.11 -1.84 -0.23
CA MET A 98 4.34 -2.48 0.23
C MET A 98 5.32 -2.58 -0.93
N GLY A 99 6.58 -2.27 -0.68
CA GLY A 99 7.58 -2.23 -1.74
C GLY A 99 8.99 -2.40 -1.23
N VAL A 100 9.88 -2.48 -2.21
CA VAL A 100 11.31 -2.58 -2.04
C VAL A 100 11.94 -1.41 -2.79
N THR A 101 12.90 -0.72 -2.17
CA THR A 101 13.68 0.38 -2.75
C THR A 101 15.14 0.24 -2.35
N PRO A 102 16.11 0.60 -3.20
CA PRO A 102 17.50 0.65 -2.78
C PRO A 102 17.77 1.94 -1.99
N ASP A 103 18.92 2.01 -1.32
CA ASP A 103 19.51 3.28 -0.87
C ASP A 103 20.27 3.99 -2.01
N GLU A 104 20.84 5.17 -1.75
CA GLU A 104 21.50 5.98 -2.78
C GLU A 104 22.67 5.27 -3.48
N ARG A 105 23.33 4.36 -2.77
CA ARG A 105 24.50 3.62 -3.27
C ARG A 105 24.17 2.18 -3.70
N ILE A 106 22.92 1.76 -3.55
CA ILE A 106 22.45 0.40 -3.83
C ILE A 106 23.32 -0.62 -3.06
N GLU A 107 23.65 -0.30 -1.82
CA GLU A 107 24.30 -1.19 -0.86
C GLU A 107 23.24 -1.86 0.02
N LYS A 108 22.06 -1.26 0.14
CA LYS A 108 20.99 -1.69 1.04
C LYS A 108 19.66 -1.79 0.33
N VAL A 109 18.86 -2.72 0.82
CA VAL A 109 17.49 -2.96 0.41
C VAL A 109 16.57 -2.51 1.53
N VAL A 110 15.76 -1.49 1.24
CA VAL A 110 14.75 -0.96 2.15
C VAL A 110 13.41 -1.51 1.74
N VAL A 111 12.79 -2.27 2.63
CA VAL A 111 11.43 -2.78 2.47
C VAL A 111 10.52 -1.93 3.33
N TYR A 112 9.46 -1.40 2.73
CA TYR A 112 8.55 -0.50 3.40
C TYR A 112 7.11 -0.97 3.31
N TYR A 113 6.33 -0.52 4.28
CA TYR A 113 4.91 -0.71 4.42
C TYR A 113 4.28 0.66 4.65
N ASP A 114 3.25 0.98 3.87
CA ASP A 114 2.46 2.19 4.00
C ASP A 114 0.97 1.83 4.01
N LEU A 115 0.25 2.41 4.97
CA LEU A 115 -1.18 2.25 5.13
C LEU A 115 -1.87 3.60 5.22
N SER A 116 -2.83 3.81 4.35
CA SER A 116 -3.72 4.97 4.34
C SER A 116 -5.16 4.52 4.55
N ILE A 117 -5.87 5.15 5.48
CA ILE A 117 -7.30 4.92 5.75
C ILE A 117 -7.98 6.28 5.71
N LEU A 118 -9.03 6.43 4.91
CA LEU A 118 -9.78 7.67 4.79
C LEU A 118 -11.30 7.42 4.88
N PRO A 119 -12.03 8.16 5.76
CA PRO A 119 -11.54 9.11 6.77
C PRO A 119 -10.78 8.41 7.92
N ILE A 120 -10.05 9.14 8.77
CA ILE A 120 -9.31 8.57 9.93
C ILE A 120 -10.11 8.78 11.21
N PHE A 121 -10.65 7.71 11.78
CA PHE A 121 -11.34 7.72 13.08
C PHE A 121 -10.71 6.81 14.14
N MET A 122 -9.57 6.18 13.83
CA MET A 122 -8.85 5.32 14.76
C MET A 122 -7.35 5.47 14.61
N LYS A 123 -6.59 5.05 15.63
CA LYS A 123 -5.13 4.94 15.57
C LYS A 123 -4.73 3.61 14.94
N PHE A 124 -3.73 3.66 14.08
CA PHE A 124 -3.13 2.51 13.40
C PHE A 124 -1.69 2.84 12.98
N GLN A 125 -0.92 1.82 12.65
CA GLN A 125 0.43 1.97 12.12
C GLN A 125 0.36 2.36 10.64
N LYS A 126 0.78 3.60 10.34
CA LYS A 126 0.73 4.17 8.99
C LYS A 126 1.91 3.77 8.12
N HIS A 127 3.07 3.62 8.73
CA HIS A 127 4.31 3.36 8.03
C HIS A 127 5.18 2.44 8.88
N ASP A 128 5.90 1.55 8.23
CA ASP A 128 7.03 0.83 8.81
C ASP A 128 8.06 0.52 7.72
N GLN A 129 9.29 0.26 8.13
CA GLN A 129 10.34 -0.19 7.22
C GLN A 129 11.37 -1.05 7.93
N VAL A 130 12.03 -1.88 7.13
CA VAL A 130 13.15 -2.72 7.54
C VAL A 130 14.22 -2.67 6.45
N ILE A 131 15.48 -2.74 6.87
CA ILE A 131 16.63 -2.50 6.00
C ILE A 131 17.54 -3.72 6.10
N TRP A 132 17.93 -4.27 4.96
CA TRP A 132 18.94 -5.31 4.83
C TRP A 132 20.08 -4.85 3.93
N ASP A 133 21.25 -5.46 4.11
CA ASP A 133 22.33 -5.31 3.14
C ASP A 133 21.97 -6.11 1.87
N LEU A 134 22.22 -5.52 0.69
CA LEU A 134 21.84 -6.12 -0.59
C LEU A 134 22.44 -7.53 -0.77
N ASP A 135 23.65 -7.72 -0.25
CA ASP A 135 24.42 -8.95 -0.37
C ASP A 135 24.02 -10.03 0.67
N ASP A 136 23.23 -9.67 1.69
CA ASP A 136 22.86 -10.55 2.81
C ASP A 136 21.40 -10.35 3.23
N VAL A 137 20.48 -10.45 2.26
CA VAL A 137 19.05 -10.39 2.54
C VAL A 137 18.55 -11.72 3.11
N ASP A 138 18.06 -11.66 4.34
CA ASP A 138 17.39 -12.78 4.98
C ASP A 138 15.96 -12.93 4.43
N GLU A 139 15.77 -13.86 3.49
CA GLU A 139 14.47 -14.14 2.86
C GLU A 139 13.42 -14.68 3.83
N GLU A 140 13.84 -15.38 4.89
CA GLU A 140 12.93 -15.91 5.92
C GLU A 140 12.43 -14.77 6.81
N ALA A 141 13.34 -13.90 7.26
CA ALA A 141 12.98 -12.69 8.00
C ALA A 141 12.11 -11.75 7.15
N PHE A 142 12.42 -11.58 5.86
CA PHE A 142 11.58 -10.82 4.93
C PHE A 142 10.15 -11.39 4.87
N THR A 143 10.03 -12.70 4.71
CA THR A 143 8.73 -13.38 4.64
C THR A 143 7.93 -13.17 5.93
N SER A 144 8.58 -13.38 7.09
CA SER A 144 7.97 -13.20 8.40
C SER A 144 7.51 -11.75 8.62
N TRP A 145 8.33 -10.78 8.23
CA TRP A 145 8.00 -9.35 8.34
C TRP A 145 6.77 -9.01 7.49
N VAL A 146 6.73 -9.47 6.23
CA VAL A 146 5.58 -9.25 5.34
C VAL A 146 4.31 -9.85 5.92
N GLU A 147 4.35 -11.11 6.35
CA GLU A 147 3.18 -11.81 6.89
C GLU A 147 2.66 -11.15 8.17
N SER A 148 3.56 -10.75 9.07
CA SER A 148 3.21 -10.02 10.29
C SER A 148 2.49 -8.70 9.99
N HIS A 149 2.99 -7.93 9.01
CA HIS A 149 2.38 -6.66 8.61
C HIS A 149 1.02 -6.86 7.92
N LEU A 150 0.87 -7.88 7.09
CA LEU A 150 -0.41 -8.19 6.45
C LEU A 150 -1.48 -8.64 7.46
N VAL A 151 -1.09 -9.40 8.48
CA VAL A 151 -1.99 -9.78 9.57
C VAL A 151 -2.37 -8.57 10.42
N SER A 152 -1.41 -7.71 10.79
CA SER A 152 -1.67 -6.47 11.54
C SER A 152 -2.58 -5.51 10.76
N PHE A 153 -2.37 -5.40 9.45
CA PHE A 153 -3.26 -4.69 8.53
C PHE A 153 -4.68 -5.27 8.61
N LEU A 154 -4.84 -6.59 8.50
CA LEU A 154 -6.14 -7.26 8.51
C LEU A 154 -6.90 -6.97 9.81
N GLU A 155 -6.24 -7.08 10.95
CA GLU A 155 -6.82 -6.72 12.26
C GLU A 155 -7.28 -5.26 12.29
N THR A 156 -6.45 -4.36 11.78
CA THR A 156 -6.79 -2.93 11.67
C THR A 156 -7.99 -2.71 10.76
N TYR A 157 -8.03 -3.37 9.60
CA TYR A 157 -9.09 -3.23 8.63
C TYR A 157 -10.45 -3.73 9.17
N LEU A 158 -10.46 -4.85 9.89
CA LEU A 158 -11.66 -5.38 10.53
C LEU A 158 -12.20 -4.47 11.64
N ARG A 159 -11.31 -3.77 12.39
CA ARG A 159 -11.72 -2.80 13.41
C ARG A 159 -12.51 -1.61 12.86
N ILE A 160 -12.48 -1.34 11.55
CA ILE A 160 -13.30 -0.30 10.91
C ILE A 160 -14.80 -0.57 11.14
N GLU A 161 -15.20 -1.84 11.23
CA GLU A 161 -16.58 -2.23 11.51
C GLU A 161 -17.02 -1.88 12.94
N GLU A 162 -16.06 -1.87 13.87
CA GLU A 162 -16.31 -1.69 15.29
C GLU A 162 -16.39 -0.21 15.69
N VAL A 163 -15.74 0.67 14.93
CA VAL A 163 -15.70 2.10 15.23
C VAL A 163 -16.97 2.79 14.75
N ASP A 164 -17.79 3.21 15.72
CA ASP A 164 -19.11 3.82 15.48
C ASP A 164 -19.08 5.01 14.52
N GLN A 165 -17.99 5.79 14.49
CA GLN A 165 -17.85 6.94 13.60
C GLN A 165 -17.88 6.57 12.11
N TYR A 166 -17.39 5.39 11.73
CA TYR A 166 -17.55 4.90 10.35
C TYR A 166 -18.98 4.42 10.09
N GLN A 167 -19.70 4.01 11.13
CA GLN A 167 -21.00 3.35 11.02
C GLN A 167 -22.19 4.32 11.12
N GLN A 168 -21.98 5.59 11.43
CA GLN A 168 -23.09 6.55 11.60
C GLN A 168 -23.99 6.66 10.36
N GLY A 169 -23.44 6.47 9.14
CA GLY A 169 -24.23 6.43 7.90
C GLY A 169 -24.83 5.07 7.55
N SER A 170 -24.41 3.98 8.22
CA SER A 170 -24.82 2.60 7.93
C SER A 170 -25.84 2.05 8.94
N LEU A 171 -26.18 2.81 9.99
CA LEU A 171 -27.20 2.43 10.96
C LEU A 171 -28.61 2.59 10.38
N CYS A 172 -29.45 1.60 10.63
CA CYS A 172 -30.89 1.63 10.34
C CYS A 172 -31.67 1.10 11.54
N THR A 173 -32.94 1.48 11.62
CA THR A 173 -33.85 1.00 12.65
C THR A 173 -34.68 -0.14 12.07
N ASP A 174 -34.67 -1.29 12.74
CA ASP A 174 -35.61 -2.38 12.46
C ASP A 174 -37.05 -1.86 12.68
N PRO A 175 -37.92 -1.87 11.65
CA PRO A 175 -39.23 -1.25 11.73
C PRO A 175 -40.22 -2.02 12.61
N VAL A 176 -39.94 -3.29 12.94
CA VAL A 176 -40.80 -4.13 13.78
C VAL A 176 -40.48 -3.95 15.26
N CYS A 177 -39.19 -4.03 15.63
CA CYS A 177 -38.79 -3.99 17.04
C CYS A 177 -38.17 -2.64 17.49
N GLY A 178 -37.85 -1.74 16.55
CA GLY A 178 -37.21 -0.47 16.85
C GLY A 178 -35.71 -0.56 17.17
N MET A 179 -35.11 -1.75 17.06
CA MET A 179 -33.69 -1.94 17.33
C MET A 179 -32.84 -1.23 16.27
N ARG A 180 -31.87 -0.42 16.70
CA ARG A 180 -30.85 0.13 15.80
C ARG A 180 -29.83 -0.95 15.49
N ILE A 181 -29.67 -1.25 14.20
CA ILE A 181 -28.74 -2.24 13.68
C ILE A 181 -27.88 -1.63 12.57
N ARG A 182 -26.71 -2.23 12.33
CA ARG A 182 -25.88 -1.89 11.16
C ARG A 182 -26.46 -2.63 9.95
N LYS A 183 -26.62 -1.95 8.81
CA LYS A 183 -27.11 -2.58 7.56
C LYS A 183 -26.28 -3.81 7.16
N SER A 184 -24.96 -3.75 7.36
CA SER A 184 -24.03 -4.85 7.08
C SER A 184 -24.18 -6.05 8.03
N ALA A 185 -24.73 -5.84 9.22
CA ALA A 185 -24.97 -6.86 10.23
C ALA A 185 -26.44 -7.28 10.34
N ALA A 186 -27.29 -6.82 9.41
CA ALA A 186 -28.70 -7.20 9.40
C ALA A 186 -28.83 -8.70 9.12
N ALA A 187 -29.55 -9.41 9.99
CA ALA A 187 -29.77 -10.85 9.83
C ALA A 187 -30.70 -11.16 8.64
N ALA A 188 -31.58 -10.23 8.29
CA ALA A 188 -32.49 -10.37 7.16
C ALA A 188 -32.80 -9.02 6.51
N THR A 189 -33.20 -9.05 5.24
CA THR A 189 -33.69 -7.88 4.50
C THR A 189 -34.98 -8.20 3.75
N ALA A 190 -35.78 -7.18 3.46
CA ALA A 190 -36.96 -7.28 2.60
C ALA A 190 -37.11 -6.02 1.76
N ASN A 191 -37.55 -6.16 0.51
CA ASN A 191 -37.89 -5.03 -0.36
C ASN A 191 -39.39 -4.78 -0.30
N TYR A 192 -39.79 -3.54 -0.01
CA TYR A 192 -41.18 -3.10 -0.04
C TYR A 192 -41.26 -1.67 -0.58
N ASP A 193 -42.15 -1.45 -1.54
CA ASP A 193 -42.38 -0.13 -2.17
C ASP A 193 -41.10 0.55 -2.68
N GLY A 194 -40.21 -0.22 -3.32
CA GLY A 194 -38.93 0.29 -3.86
C GLY A 194 -37.85 0.59 -2.81
N ALA A 195 -38.12 0.37 -1.51
CA ALA A 195 -37.16 0.52 -0.43
C ALA A 195 -36.73 -0.82 0.17
N THR A 196 -35.44 -0.94 0.52
CA THR A 196 -34.91 -2.09 1.25
C THR A 196 -34.95 -1.84 2.75
N PHE A 197 -35.63 -2.73 3.48
CA PHE A 197 -35.70 -2.76 4.94
C PHE A 197 -34.74 -3.82 5.49
N TYR A 198 -34.23 -3.57 6.70
CA TYR A 198 -33.23 -4.38 7.37
C TYR A 198 -33.75 -4.80 8.74
N PHE A 199 -33.51 -6.04 9.12
CA PHE A 199 -34.07 -6.65 10.32
C PHE A 199 -32.99 -7.27 11.20
N CYS A 200 -33.17 -7.17 12.51
CA CYS A 200 -32.22 -7.69 13.50
C CYS A 200 -32.24 -9.23 13.54
N VAL A 201 -33.37 -9.84 13.21
CA VAL A 201 -33.59 -11.30 13.13
C VAL A 201 -34.60 -11.63 12.03
N GLU A 202 -34.59 -12.88 11.56
CA GLU A 202 -35.53 -13.36 10.53
C GLU A 202 -37.00 -13.22 10.97
N GLY A 203 -37.30 -13.43 12.26
CA GLY A 203 -38.67 -13.27 12.78
C GLY A 203 -39.23 -11.85 12.61
N CYS A 204 -38.39 -10.82 12.69
CA CYS A 204 -38.81 -9.44 12.42
C CYS A 204 -39.08 -9.23 10.93
N ARG A 205 -38.27 -9.81 10.03
CA ARG A 205 -38.56 -9.82 8.59
C ARG A 205 -39.92 -10.46 8.31
N ASP A 206 -40.16 -11.64 8.84
CA ASP A 206 -41.39 -12.40 8.56
C ASP A 206 -42.63 -11.66 9.05
N THR A 207 -42.53 -11.07 10.24
CA THR A 207 -43.55 -10.19 10.80
C THR A 207 -43.81 -8.99 9.89
N PHE A 208 -42.76 -8.32 9.39
CA PHE A 208 -42.90 -7.21 8.47
C PHE A 208 -43.53 -7.62 7.14
N VAL A 209 -43.05 -8.70 6.50
CA VAL A 209 -43.54 -9.17 5.19
C VAL A 209 -45.01 -9.60 5.27
N SER A 210 -45.48 -10.07 6.43
CA SER A 210 -46.89 -10.44 6.64
C SER A 210 -47.87 -9.26 6.58
N ASP A 211 -47.44 -8.08 7.03
CA ASP A 211 -48.23 -6.84 6.99
C ASP A 211 -47.31 -5.61 6.95
N PRO A 212 -46.68 -5.30 5.79
CA PRO A 212 -45.68 -4.24 5.72
C PRO A 212 -46.27 -2.87 6.05
N LYS A 213 -47.50 -2.60 5.56
CA LYS A 213 -48.18 -1.30 5.70
C LYS A 213 -48.21 -0.83 7.15
N ARG A 214 -48.49 -1.74 8.09
CA ARG A 214 -48.50 -1.47 9.53
C ARG A 214 -47.22 -0.84 10.06
N TYR A 215 -46.07 -1.13 9.45
CA TYR A 215 -44.76 -0.68 9.91
C TYR A 215 -44.17 0.47 9.09
N VAL A 216 -44.71 0.76 7.90
CA VAL A 216 -44.26 1.87 7.04
C VAL A 216 -45.19 3.07 7.03
N ASP A 217 -46.47 2.96 7.43
CA ASP A 217 -47.47 4.03 7.41
C ASP A 217 -47.30 5.12 8.50
N THR A 218 -46.10 5.32 9.06
CA THR A 218 -45.86 6.35 10.11
C THR A 218 -44.76 7.34 9.75
N ARG A 219 -44.70 7.82 8.51
CA ARG A 219 -43.88 8.97 8.13
C ARG A 219 -44.67 10.02 7.37
#